data_AF-A0A945Q6Y6-F1
#
_entry.id   AF-A0A945Q6Y6-F1
#
_cell.length_a   1.000
_cell.length_b   1.000
_cell.length_c   1.000
_cell.angle_alpha   90.00
_cell.angle_beta   90.00
_cell.angle_gamma   90.00
#
_symmetry.space_group_name_H-M   'P 1'
#
loop_
_entity.id
_entity.type
_entity.pdbx_description
1 polymer ?
#
loop_
_entity_poly.entity_id
_entity_poly.type
_entity_poly.pdbx_seq_one_letter_code
_entity_poly.pdbx_strand_id
1 'polypeptide(L)'
;MMKHTLILTALMPAPSLAPAATDIASHPGHRSDEALVLPRTQGTEPLDPAIAVNFKGALEAYGSGDYVMARSLWEQLADAGYGPAQHNLGVMFEHGRGGAINYTKAALWYAKAGNAEVPAALTNLARLHLDGLGVTKDLAKAIQLFEAAAQLDCPPAQYNLGIAYLKGRGVETDTEEAAEWFDAAAEAGYAPAQYNLAGLYLRGEGVDADPERAVELFADAADSGDALAHLALGTLYQKGVNGSPSLARAAKHFKVAAEAGVVVAQNQIAIMMAKGLGVKRDTIGALAWFHVAASLGAPQAIKNRDALAASVTAKVHDKAKRRARAFRPHPPTKKPEKKPKT
;
A
#
# COMPACT_ATOMS: atom_id res chain seq x y z
N MET A 1 -11.42 -4.19 -43.81
CA MET A 1 -12.06 -4.06 -42.47
C MET A 1 -12.05 -5.37 -41.66
N MET A 2 -12.31 -6.55 -42.25
CA MET A 2 -12.41 -7.83 -41.50
C MET A 2 -11.18 -8.23 -40.65
N LYS A 3 -9.94 -8.08 -41.15
CA LYS A 3 -8.73 -8.40 -40.38
C LYS A 3 -8.59 -7.58 -39.08
N HIS A 4 -9.01 -6.31 -39.11
CA HIS A 4 -8.88 -5.44 -37.94
C HIS A 4 -9.93 -5.78 -36.86
N THR A 5 -11.15 -6.13 -37.29
CA THR A 5 -12.23 -6.60 -36.42
C THR A 5 -11.89 -7.92 -35.73
N LEU A 6 -11.33 -8.89 -36.45
CA LEU A 6 -10.91 -10.19 -35.90
C LEU A 6 -9.84 -10.07 -34.80
N ILE A 7 -8.89 -9.12 -34.95
CA ILE A 7 -7.81 -8.90 -33.98
C ILE A 7 -8.34 -8.23 -32.69
N LEU A 8 -9.31 -7.33 -32.82
CA LEU A 8 -9.98 -6.73 -31.66
C LEU A 8 -10.76 -7.78 -30.84
N THR A 9 -11.38 -8.75 -31.51
CA THR A 9 -12.03 -9.89 -30.85
C THR A 9 -11.02 -10.79 -30.12
N ALA A 10 -9.77 -10.88 -30.59
CA ALA A 10 -8.72 -11.74 -30.04
C ALA A 10 -7.99 -11.17 -28.81
N LEU A 11 -8.18 -9.88 -28.46
CA LEU A 11 -7.63 -9.32 -27.22
C LEU A 11 -8.30 -10.00 -26.02
N MET A 12 -7.52 -10.80 -25.30
CA MET A 12 -8.06 -11.60 -24.19
C MET A 12 -8.22 -10.69 -22.96
N PRO A 13 -9.38 -10.72 -22.29
CA PRO A 13 -9.55 -10.08 -21.00
C PRO A 13 -8.57 -10.69 -19.97
N ALA A 14 -8.23 -9.95 -18.91
CA ALA A 14 -7.54 -10.59 -17.79
C ALA A 14 -8.41 -11.73 -17.21
N PRO A 15 -7.80 -12.78 -16.63
CA PRO A 15 -8.57 -13.75 -15.84
C PRO A 15 -9.41 -13.03 -14.77
N SER A 16 -10.58 -13.60 -14.49
CA SER A 16 -11.54 -13.09 -13.50
C SER A 16 -10.86 -12.83 -12.15
N LEU A 17 -10.79 -11.57 -11.75
CA LEU A 17 -10.31 -11.16 -10.42
C LEU A 17 -11.49 -10.54 -9.66
N ALA A 18 -12.29 -11.39 -9.02
CA ALA A 18 -12.53 -11.05 -7.62
C ALA A 18 -11.17 -11.25 -6.94
N PRO A 19 -10.71 -10.39 -6.02
CA PRO A 19 -9.57 -10.76 -5.19
C PRO A 19 -9.91 -12.12 -4.60
N ALA A 20 -9.11 -13.14 -4.89
CA ALA A 20 -9.29 -14.42 -4.22
C ALA A 20 -9.11 -14.17 -2.71
N ALA A 21 -9.63 -15.04 -1.83
CA ALA A 21 -9.37 -14.91 -0.39
C ALA A 21 -7.85 -14.77 -0.09
N THR A 22 -7.00 -15.31 -0.96
CA THR A 22 -5.54 -15.17 -0.93
C THR A 22 -4.99 -13.77 -1.27
N ASP A 23 -5.71 -12.93 -2.01
CA ASP A 23 -5.24 -11.59 -2.42
C ASP A 23 -5.45 -10.52 -1.35
N ILE A 24 -6.52 -10.61 -0.55
CA ILE A 24 -6.84 -9.70 0.59
C ILE A 24 -5.78 -9.83 1.68
N ALA A 25 -5.43 -11.08 1.99
CA ALA A 25 -4.34 -11.44 2.87
C ALA A 25 -2.96 -10.90 2.43
N SER A 26 -2.79 -10.58 1.16
CA SER A 26 -1.52 -10.12 0.59
C SER A 26 -1.53 -8.64 0.24
N HIS A 27 -2.62 -7.92 0.54
CA HIS A 27 -2.68 -6.48 0.38
C HIS A 27 -1.53 -5.86 1.18
N PRO A 28 -0.56 -5.21 0.52
CA PRO A 28 0.56 -4.62 1.23
C PRO A 28 -0.03 -3.56 2.14
N GLY A 29 -0.01 -3.81 3.45
CA GLY A 29 -0.24 -2.76 4.43
C GLY A 29 0.63 -1.59 3.98
N HIS A 30 -0.02 -0.49 3.61
CA HIS A 30 0.68 0.70 3.14
C HIS A 30 1.81 0.97 4.14
N ARG A 31 3.07 1.06 3.67
CA ARG A 31 4.34 1.17 4.44
C ARG A 31 4.26 2.05 5.70
N SER A 32 3.51 1.62 6.71
CA SER A 32 3.29 2.30 7.99
C SER A 32 4.42 1.94 8.96
N ASP A 33 5.19 0.92 8.60
CA ASP A 33 6.41 0.43 9.21
C ASP A 33 7.59 1.42 9.11
N GLU A 34 7.48 2.51 8.33
CA GLU A 34 8.42 3.66 8.35
C GLU A 34 7.80 4.94 8.98
N ALA A 35 6.55 4.90 9.47
CA ALA A 35 5.86 6.11 9.91
C ALA A 35 6.44 6.63 11.23
N LEU A 36 7.09 7.79 11.18
CA LEU A 36 7.50 8.51 12.38
C LEU A 36 6.27 9.02 13.12
N VAL A 37 6.30 8.95 14.45
CA VAL A 37 5.29 9.61 15.28
C VAL A 37 5.66 11.07 15.48
N LEU A 38 4.64 11.92 15.48
CA LEU A 38 4.76 13.35 15.79
C LEU A 38 4.85 13.55 17.31
N PRO A 39 5.41 14.69 17.76
CA PRO A 39 5.44 14.98 19.19
C PRO A 39 4.00 15.15 19.70
N ARG A 40 3.70 14.55 20.84
CA ARG A 40 2.42 14.67 21.55
C ARG A 40 2.66 14.98 23.01
N THR A 41 1.69 15.64 23.65
CA THR A 41 1.66 15.91 25.09
C THR A 41 1.07 14.71 25.82
N GLN A 42 1.54 14.44 27.03
CA GLN A 42 0.82 13.56 27.96
C GLN A 42 -0.19 14.43 28.70
N GLY A 43 -1.46 14.37 28.30
CA GLY A 43 -2.53 15.18 28.88
C GLY A 43 -2.64 16.59 28.30
N THR A 44 -3.18 17.53 29.09
CA THR A 44 -3.60 18.88 28.67
C THR A 44 -2.49 19.93 28.75
N GLU A 45 -1.32 19.58 29.28
CA GLU A 45 -0.19 20.52 29.40
C GLU A 45 0.59 20.64 28.09
N PRO A 46 1.05 21.85 27.72
CA PRO A 46 1.88 22.06 26.55
C PRO A 46 3.22 21.32 26.68
N LEU A 47 3.74 20.85 25.54
CA LEU A 47 5.01 20.13 25.49
C LEU A 47 6.14 21.03 26.00
N ASP A 48 7.07 20.47 26.78
CA ASP A 48 8.29 21.17 27.19
C ASP A 48 8.97 21.82 25.96
N PRO A 49 9.27 23.13 26.00
CA PRO A 49 9.83 23.83 24.84
C PRO A 49 11.14 23.24 24.32
N ALA A 50 12.00 22.72 25.20
CA ALA A 50 13.24 22.09 24.79
C ALA A 50 12.98 20.75 24.08
N ILE A 51 12.01 19.96 24.56
CA ILE A 51 11.55 18.75 23.86
C ILE A 51 10.99 19.13 22.48
N ALA A 52 10.12 20.14 22.42
CA ALA A 52 9.50 20.58 21.18
C ALA A 52 10.53 21.01 20.12
N VAL A 53 11.50 21.83 20.51
CA VAL A 53 12.57 22.32 19.63
C VAL A 53 13.43 21.17 19.12
N ASN A 54 13.91 20.31 20.01
CA ASN A 54 14.78 19.20 19.63
C ASN A 54 14.05 18.17 18.77
N PHE A 55 12.79 17.88 19.06
CA PHE A 55 12.00 16.93 18.27
C PHE A 55 11.71 17.46 16.87
N LYS A 56 11.38 18.75 16.76
CA LYS A 56 11.23 19.41 15.46
C LYS A 56 12.53 19.37 14.66
N GLY A 57 13.67 19.69 15.29
CA GLY A 57 14.99 19.59 14.66
C GLY A 57 15.29 18.17 14.18
N ALA A 58 14.90 17.14 14.92
CA ALA A 58 15.07 15.75 14.52
C ALA A 58 14.23 15.40 13.27
N LEU A 59 12.97 15.85 13.22
CA LEU A 59 12.10 15.67 12.04
C LEU A 59 12.64 16.40 10.80
N GLU A 60 13.14 17.63 10.96
CA GLU A 60 13.76 18.41 9.88
C GLU A 60 15.04 17.74 9.36
N ALA A 61 15.89 17.25 10.26
CA ALA A 61 17.08 16.47 9.91
C ALA A 61 16.69 15.19 9.16
N TYR A 62 15.68 14.45 9.64
CA TYR A 62 15.19 13.24 8.95
C TYR A 62 14.67 13.55 7.55
N GLY A 63 13.85 14.60 7.41
CA GLY A 63 13.27 15.02 6.13
C GLY A 63 14.31 15.51 5.10
N SER A 64 15.44 16.05 5.58
CA SER A 64 16.56 16.45 4.72
C SER A 64 17.52 15.29 4.40
N GLY A 65 17.33 14.12 5.00
CA GLY A 65 18.19 12.95 4.83
C GLY A 65 19.43 12.93 5.74
N ASP A 66 19.57 13.91 6.64
CA ASP A 66 20.58 13.89 7.70
C ASP A 66 20.14 12.96 8.85
N TYR A 67 20.16 11.67 8.54
CA TYR A 67 19.73 10.64 9.48
C TYR A 67 20.66 10.52 10.69
N VAL A 68 21.92 10.94 10.58
CA VAL A 68 22.85 10.92 11.72
C VAL A 68 22.44 11.97 12.74
N MET A 69 22.17 13.20 12.29
CA MET A 69 21.68 14.27 13.15
C MET A 69 20.30 13.93 13.74
N ALA A 70 19.38 13.43 12.91
CA ALA A 70 18.05 13.02 13.37
C ALA A 70 18.13 11.97 14.48
N ARG A 71 18.98 10.94 14.30
CA ARG A 71 19.16 9.89 15.31
C ARG A 71 19.76 10.46 16.59
N SER A 72 20.78 11.31 16.50
CA SER A 72 21.41 11.93 17.67
C SER A 72 20.43 12.75 18.50
N LEU A 73 19.53 13.51 17.85
CA LEU A 73 18.52 14.30 18.55
C LEU A 73 17.45 13.41 19.20
N TRP A 74 17.00 12.36 18.52
CA TRP A 74 16.06 11.41 19.12
C TRP A 74 16.70 10.57 20.23
N GLU A 75 17.98 10.21 20.15
CA GLU A 75 18.70 9.52 21.23
C GLU A 75 18.64 10.33 22.53
N GLN A 76 18.93 11.64 22.48
CA GLN A 76 18.85 12.51 23.66
C GLN A 76 17.45 12.54 24.28
N LEU A 77 16.41 12.67 23.46
CA LEU A 77 15.03 12.70 23.93
C LEU A 77 14.55 11.31 24.42
N ALA A 78 15.01 10.24 23.78
CA ALA A 78 14.66 8.88 24.12
C ALA A 78 15.28 8.45 25.45
N ASP A 79 16.53 8.83 25.70
CA ASP A 79 17.23 8.63 26.98
C ASP A 79 16.58 9.43 28.11
N ALA A 80 15.99 10.59 27.81
CA ALA A 80 15.17 11.36 28.74
C ALA A 80 13.75 10.77 28.96
N GLY A 81 13.43 9.64 28.33
CA GLY A 81 12.15 8.95 28.52
C GLY A 81 11.01 9.39 27.59
N TYR A 82 11.27 10.25 26.59
CA TYR A 82 10.21 10.73 25.71
C TYR A 82 9.77 9.65 24.72
N GLY A 83 8.60 9.04 24.97
CA GLY A 83 8.05 7.92 24.22
C GLY A 83 8.06 8.10 22.68
N PRO A 84 7.58 9.23 22.13
CA PRO A 84 7.64 9.47 20.68
C PRO A 84 9.06 9.43 20.10
N ALA A 85 10.06 9.89 20.85
CA ALA A 85 11.46 9.82 20.39
C ALA A 85 12.00 8.39 20.49
N GLN A 86 11.63 7.64 21.54
CA GLN A 86 11.96 6.22 21.65
C GLN A 86 11.38 5.43 20.47
N HIS A 87 10.13 5.68 20.09
CA HIS A 87 9.54 5.08 18.90
C HIS A 87 10.34 5.41 17.62
N ASN A 88 10.58 6.70 17.37
CA ASN A 88 11.28 7.11 16.15
C ASN A 88 12.71 6.57 16.10
N LEU A 89 13.39 6.47 17.24
CA LEU A 89 14.69 5.83 17.34
C LEU A 89 14.62 4.33 17.02
N GLY A 90 13.54 3.64 17.43
CA GLY A 90 13.25 2.27 17.02
C GLY A 90 13.16 2.13 15.49
N VAL A 91 12.41 3.03 14.83
CA VAL A 91 12.29 3.09 13.36
C VAL A 91 13.67 3.33 12.71
N MET A 92 14.48 4.22 13.28
CA MET A 92 15.83 4.49 12.76
C MET A 92 16.71 3.24 12.75
N PHE A 93 16.70 2.47 13.84
CA PHE A 93 17.46 1.23 13.93
C PHE A 93 16.91 0.14 13.02
N GLU A 94 15.60 0.02 12.90
CA GLU A 94 14.98 -1.00 12.06
C GLU A 94 15.36 -0.83 10.58
N HIS A 95 15.40 0.41 10.10
CA HIS A 95 15.66 0.72 8.69
C HIS A 95 17.10 1.14 8.41
N GLY A 96 18.00 1.10 9.41
CA GLY A 96 19.39 1.52 9.26
C GLY A 96 19.54 2.99 8.85
N ARG A 97 18.64 3.86 9.33
CA ARG A 97 18.73 5.30 9.07
C ARG A 97 19.75 5.89 10.04
N GLY A 98 20.83 6.46 9.50
CA GLY A 98 21.93 7.02 10.31
C GLY A 98 22.85 5.94 10.92
N GLY A 99 22.79 4.70 10.44
CA GLY A 99 23.62 3.58 10.90
C GLY A 99 23.32 2.28 10.16
N ALA A 100 23.75 1.14 10.71
CA ALA A 100 23.34 -0.16 10.20
C ALA A 100 21.97 -0.57 10.78
N ILE A 101 21.24 -1.42 10.05
CA ILE A 101 20.02 -2.09 10.55
C ILE A 101 20.36 -2.84 11.84
N ASN A 102 19.53 -2.67 12.87
CA ASN A 102 19.67 -3.34 14.16
C ASN A 102 18.31 -3.61 14.81
N TYR A 103 17.71 -4.76 14.51
CA TYR A 103 16.41 -5.14 15.03
C TYR A 103 16.37 -5.31 16.56
N THR A 104 17.46 -5.73 17.19
CA THR A 104 17.51 -5.87 18.66
C THR A 104 17.41 -4.50 19.34
N LYS A 105 18.10 -3.48 18.82
CA LYS A 105 17.93 -2.10 19.29
C LYS A 105 16.55 -1.54 18.96
N ALA A 106 16.02 -1.84 17.77
CA ALA A 106 14.66 -1.43 17.42
C ALA A 106 13.63 -1.98 18.43
N ALA A 107 13.66 -3.28 18.70
CA ALA A 107 12.79 -3.92 19.67
C ALA A 107 12.93 -3.34 21.08
N LEU A 108 14.17 -3.07 21.53
CA LEU A 108 14.41 -2.44 22.84
C LEU A 108 13.73 -1.08 22.94
N TRP A 109 13.88 -0.24 21.91
CA TRP A 109 13.30 1.10 21.91
C TRP A 109 11.78 1.09 21.74
N TYR A 110 11.24 0.19 20.92
CA TYR A 110 9.80 -0.01 20.82
C TYR A 110 9.20 -0.50 22.14
N ALA A 111 9.87 -1.40 22.87
CA ALA A 111 9.40 -1.84 24.19
C ALA A 111 9.37 -0.69 25.21
N LYS A 112 10.41 0.17 25.23
CA LYS A 112 10.41 1.37 26.08
C LYS A 112 9.27 2.33 25.72
N ALA A 113 9.08 2.61 24.42
CA ALA A 113 8.01 3.47 23.95
C ALA A 113 6.62 2.88 24.22
N GLY A 114 6.47 1.55 24.13
CA GLY A 114 5.23 0.85 24.46
C GLY A 114 4.87 0.93 25.95
N ASN A 115 5.86 0.90 26.85
CA ASN A 115 5.63 1.17 28.27
C ASN A 115 5.18 2.62 28.55
N ALA A 116 5.45 3.54 27.61
CA ALA A 116 4.94 4.91 27.60
C ALA A 116 3.65 5.05 26.78
N GLU A 117 2.96 3.94 26.51
CA GLU A 117 1.69 3.85 25.78
C GLU A 117 1.72 4.46 24.37
N VAL A 118 2.87 4.38 23.68
CA VAL A 118 2.96 4.77 22.26
C VAL A 118 2.42 3.62 21.39
N PRO A 119 1.22 3.73 20.78
CA PRO A 119 0.55 2.57 20.17
C PRO A 119 1.27 2.06 18.90
N ALA A 120 1.90 2.98 18.15
CA ALA A 120 2.73 2.63 17.00
C ALA A 120 3.95 1.77 17.41
N ALA A 121 4.51 1.99 18.61
CA ALA A 121 5.64 1.21 19.10
C ALA A 121 5.22 -0.21 19.50
N LEU A 122 4.07 -0.34 20.17
CA LEU A 122 3.48 -1.65 20.49
C LEU A 122 3.20 -2.44 19.21
N THR A 123 2.61 -1.80 18.19
CA THR A 123 2.38 -2.41 16.87
C THR A 123 3.68 -2.89 16.21
N ASN A 124 4.72 -2.05 16.21
CA ASN A 124 6.01 -2.42 15.61
C ASN A 124 6.71 -3.53 16.38
N LEU A 125 6.68 -3.49 17.72
CA LEU A 125 7.22 -4.58 18.55
C LEU A 125 6.48 -5.90 18.32
N ALA A 126 5.15 -5.85 18.18
CA ALA A 126 4.34 -7.02 17.86
C ALA A 126 4.78 -7.66 16.54
N ARG A 127 5.00 -6.85 15.49
CA ARG A 127 5.52 -7.34 14.21
C ARG A 127 6.92 -7.96 14.33
N LEU A 128 7.82 -7.37 15.13
CA LEU A 128 9.14 -7.95 15.38
C LEU A 128 9.03 -9.33 16.05
N HIS A 129 8.09 -9.53 16.99
CA HIS A 129 7.80 -10.83 17.57
C HIS A 129 7.14 -11.80 16.58
N LEU A 130 6.29 -11.32 15.68
CA LEU A 130 5.65 -12.14 14.65
C LEU A 130 6.69 -12.73 13.67
N ASP A 131 7.69 -11.93 13.29
CA ASP A 131 8.73 -12.31 12.35
C ASP A 131 9.99 -12.91 13.01
N GLY A 132 10.17 -12.73 14.33
CA GLY A 132 11.38 -13.13 15.04
C GLY A 132 12.60 -12.25 14.73
N LEU A 133 12.38 -10.97 14.47
CA LEU A 133 13.42 -10.01 14.08
C LEU A 133 13.96 -9.29 15.32
N GLY A 134 15.19 -9.60 15.71
CA GLY A 134 15.85 -8.98 16.87
C GLY A 134 15.31 -9.41 18.23
N VAL A 135 14.24 -10.21 18.25
CA VAL A 135 13.60 -10.87 19.41
C VAL A 135 13.25 -12.31 19.05
N THR A 136 13.02 -13.15 20.05
CA THR A 136 12.48 -14.50 19.83
C THR A 136 11.11 -14.40 19.19
N LYS A 137 10.88 -15.20 18.13
CA LYS A 137 9.57 -15.30 17.49
C LYS A 137 8.55 -15.82 18.50
N ASP A 138 7.49 -15.04 18.71
CA ASP A 138 6.43 -15.34 19.67
C ASP A 138 5.11 -14.76 19.17
N LEU A 139 4.27 -15.63 18.61
CA LEU A 139 2.99 -15.21 18.04
C LEU A 139 2.00 -14.78 19.11
N ALA A 140 1.96 -15.46 20.27
CA ALA A 140 1.06 -15.11 21.36
C ALA A 140 1.42 -13.72 21.92
N LYS A 141 2.72 -13.44 22.09
CA LYS A 141 3.16 -12.11 22.50
C LYS A 141 2.85 -11.04 21.48
N ALA A 142 2.98 -11.34 20.18
CA ALA A 142 2.60 -10.41 19.12
C ALA A 142 1.11 -10.03 19.20
N ILE A 143 0.23 -11.01 19.41
CA ILE A 143 -1.22 -10.76 19.56
C ILE A 143 -1.51 -9.87 20.77
N GLN A 144 -0.95 -10.18 21.94
CA GLN A 144 -1.12 -9.33 23.14
C GLN A 144 -0.67 -7.88 22.93
N LEU A 145 0.42 -7.68 22.19
CA LEU A 145 0.92 -6.34 21.87
C LEU A 145 0.03 -5.62 20.85
N PHE A 146 -0.52 -6.34 19.86
CA PHE A 146 -1.51 -5.76 18.95
C PHE A 146 -2.81 -5.41 19.68
N GLU A 147 -3.32 -6.26 20.57
CA GLU A 147 -4.50 -5.98 21.41
C GLU A 147 -4.28 -4.73 22.26
N ALA A 148 -3.13 -4.62 22.94
CA ALA A 148 -2.79 -3.45 23.74
C ALA A 148 -2.72 -2.16 22.89
N ALA A 149 -2.17 -2.24 21.67
CA ALA A 149 -2.15 -1.10 20.76
C ALA A 149 -3.54 -0.77 20.19
N ALA A 150 -4.35 -1.77 19.90
CA ALA A 150 -5.70 -1.62 19.36
C ALA A 150 -6.66 -0.98 20.38
N GLN A 151 -6.50 -1.27 21.67
CA GLN A 151 -7.21 -0.60 22.78
C GLN A 151 -6.86 0.89 22.91
N LEU A 152 -5.76 1.34 22.30
CA LEU A 152 -5.37 2.74 22.20
C LEU A 152 -5.74 3.34 20.83
N ASP A 153 -6.77 2.77 20.18
CA ASP A 153 -7.31 3.17 18.88
C ASP A 153 -6.25 3.25 17.78
N CYS A 154 -5.31 2.29 17.75
CA CYS A 154 -4.25 2.25 16.74
C CYS A 154 -4.72 1.48 15.48
N PRO A 155 -4.99 2.15 14.35
CA PRO A 155 -5.56 1.47 13.18
C PRO A 155 -4.63 0.42 12.56
N PRO A 156 -3.29 0.62 12.50
CA PRO A 156 -2.36 -0.45 12.11
C PRO A 156 -2.42 -1.69 13.01
N ALA A 157 -2.67 -1.53 14.32
CA ALA A 157 -2.79 -2.67 15.23
C ALA A 157 -4.09 -3.44 15.00
N GLN A 158 -5.21 -2.71 14.95
CA GLN A 158 -6.54 -3.25 14.64
C GLN A 158 -6.51 -4.00 13.29
N TYR A 159 -5.93 -3.41 12.25
CA TYR A 159 -5.71 -4.10 10.98
C TYR A 159 -4.89 -5.40 11.12
N ASN A 160 -3.81 -5.39 11.89
CA ASN A 160 -2.98 -6.58 12.07
C ASN A 160 -3.70 -7.67 12.90
N LEU A 161 -4.57 -7.31 13.84
CA LEU A 161 -5.48 -8.26 14.50
C LEU A 161 -6.46 -8.86 13.51
N GLY A 162 -7.07 -8.04 12.65
CA GLY A 162 -7.94 -8.54 11.58
C GLY A 162 -7.22 -9.54 10.68
N ILE A 163 -5.97 -9.25 10.29
CA ILE A 163 -5.14 -10.20 9.53
C ILE A 163 -4.80 -11.46 10.33
N ALA A 164 -4.57 -11.34 11.64
CA ALA A 164 -4.24 -12.47 12.49
C ALA A 164 -5.41 -13.45 12.61
N TYR A 165 -6.61 -12.95 12.89
CA TYR A 165 -7.84 -13.73 12.94
C TYR A 165 -8.23 -14.30 11.57
N LEU A 166 -8.10 -13.52 10.49
CA LEU A 166 -8.40 -14.03 9.13
C LEU A 166 -7.50 -15.20 8.70
N LYS A 167 -6.26 -15.27 9.23
CA LYS A 167 -5.25 -16.26 8.84
C LYS A 167 -4.92 -17.31 9.90
N GLY A 168 -5.50 -17.20 11.09
CA GLY A 168 -5.11 -18.01 12.26
C GLY A 168 -3.63 -17.84 12.66
N ARG A 169 -3.10 -16.59 12.62
CA ARG A 169 -1.69 -16.32 12.99
C ARG A 169 -1.57 -15.99 14.47
N GLY A 170 -1.30 -17.00 15.29
CA GLY A 170 -1.17 -16.82 16.75
C GLY A 170 -2.49 -16.85 17.51
N VAL A 171 -3.60 -16.87 16.77
CA VAL A 171 -4.99 -17.07 17.23
C VAL A 171 -5.65 -18.13 16.35
N GLU A 172 -6.78 -18.68 16.78
CA GLU A 172 -7.63 -19.49 15.89
C GLU A 172 -8.24 -18.62 14.78
N THR A 173 -8.58 -19.24 13.65
CA THR A 173 -9.18 -18.48 12.55
C THR A 173 -10.60 -18.08 12.90
N ASP A 174 -10.89 -16.79 12.80
CA ASP A 174 -12.23 -16.23 12.99
C ASP A 174 -12.42 -15.09 11.99
N THR A 175 -13.40 -15.21 11.11
CA THR A 175 -13.61 -14.20 10.06
C THR A 175 -14.56 -13.09 10.52
N GLU A 176 -15.42 -13.36 11.50
CA GLU A 176 -16.32 -12.37 12.09
C GLU A 176 -15.50 -11.39 12.94
N GLU A 177 -14.67 -11.93 13.84
CA GLU A 177 -13.71 -11.14 14.62
C GLU A 177 -12.75 -10.36 13.71
N ALA A 178 -12.29 -10.96 12.61
CA ALA A 178 -11.46 -10.24 11.64
C ALA A 178 -12.18 -9.05 11.01
N ALA A 179 -13.47 -9.20 10.70
CA ALA A 179 -14.28 -8.13 10.15
C ALA A 179 -14.47 -6.99 11.16
N GLU A 180 -14.72 -7.30 12.43
CA GLU A 180 -14.84 -6.30 13.50
C GLU A 180 -13.55 -5.46 13.64
N TRP A 181 -12.39 -6.12 13.66
CA TRP A 181 -11.11 -5.42 13.73
C TRP A 181 -10.80 -4.60 12.47
N PHE A 182 -11.18 -5.08 11.28
CA PHE A 182 -11.06 -4.29 10.07
C PHE A 182 -12.02 -3.10 10.05
N ASP A 183 -13.23 -3.23 10.57
CA ASP A 183 -14.22 -2.15 10.66
C ASP A 183 -13.70 -1.03 11.58
N ALA A 184 -13.21 -1.36 12.77
CA ALA A 184 -12.59 -0.39 13.68
C ALA A 184 -11.44 0.41 13.00
N ALA A 185 -10.56 -0.28 12.27
CA ALA A 185 -9.48 0.38 11.54
C ALA A 185 -9.98 1.19 10.34
N ALA A 186 -11.04 0.71 9.66
CA ALA A 186 -11.64 1.35 8.50
C ALA A 186 -12.37 2.65 8.87
N GLU A 187 -13.08 2.68 10.01
CA GLU A 187 -13.70 3.88 10.58
C GLU A 187 -12.67 4.97 10.89
N ALA A 188 -11.46 4.58 11.31
CA ALA A 188 -10.32 5.47 11.49
C ALA A 188 -9.64 5.89 10.17
N GLY A 189 -10.17 5.49 9.01
CA GLY A 189 -9.65 5.85 7.69
C GLY A 189 -8.45 5.02 7.22
N TYR A 190 -8.20 3.84 7.81
CA TYR A 190 -7.06 3.02 7.41
C TYR A 190 -7.34 2.25 6.11
N ALA A 191 -6.85 2.78 4.99
CA ALA A 191 -7.11 2.24 3.65
C ALA A 191 -6.89 0.73 3.47
N PRO A 192 -5.85 0.09 4.06
CA PRO A 192 -5.71 -1.36 3.98
C PRO A 192 -6.87 -2.13 4.65
N ALA A 193 -7.39 -1.61 5.76
CA ALA A 193 -8.54 -2.21 6.43
C ALA A 193 -9.83 -2.01 5.64
N GLN A 194 -10.06 -0.80 5.11
CA GLN A 194 -11.17 -0.52 4.20
C GLN A 194 -11.19 -1.47 3.00
N TYR A 195 -10.03 -1.68 2.36
CA TYR A 195 -9.89 -2.61 1.24
C TYR A 195 -10.25 -4.06 1.63
N ASN A 196 -9.75 -4.53 2.77
CA ASN A 196 -9.99 -5.90 3.22
C ASN A 196 -11.44 -6.13 3.64
N LEU A 197 -12.01 -5.20 4.41
CA LEU A 197 -13.41 -5.24 4.83
C LEU A 197 -14.36 -5.19 3.64
N ALA A 198 -14.08 -4.34 2.64
CA ALA A 198 -14.84 -4.33 1.38
C ALA A 198 -14.82 -5.72 0.70
N GLY A 199 -13.66 -6.38 0.75
CA GLY A 199 -13.50 -7.74 0.29
C GLY A 199 -14.39 -8.74 1.04
N LEU A 200 -14.53 -8.62 2.36
CA LEU A 200 -15.39 -9.47 3.19
C LEU A 200 -16.87 -9.25 2.85
N TYR A 201 -17.33 -8.00 2.79
CA TYR A 201 -18.70 -7.66 2.39
C TYR A 201 -19.06 -8.16 0.97
N LEU A 202 -18.13 -8.12 0.00
CA LEU A 202 -18.40 -8.68 -1.33
C LEU A 202 -18.66 -10.19 -1.32
N ARG A 203 -18.04 -10.92 -0.39
CA ARG A 203 -18.12 -12.39 -0.33
C ARG A 203 -19.11 -12.90 0.71
N GLY A 204 -19.57 -12.06 1.63
CA GLY A 204 -20.37 -12.50 2.76
C GLY A 204 -19.58 -13.39 3.72
N GLU A 205 -18.29 -13.06 3.93
CA GLU A 205 -17.39 -13.83 4.80
C GLU A 205 -17.21 -13.08 6.12
N GLY A 206 -17.68 -13.67 7.23
CA GLY A 206 -17.65 -13.03 8.56
C GLY A 206 -18.62 -11.86 8.73
N VAL A 207 -19.28 -11.43 7.66
CA VAL A 207 -20.34 -10.41 7.62
C VAL A 207 -21.37 -10.83 6.57
N ASP A 208 -22.61 -10.33 6.68
CA ASP A 208 -23.59 -10.50 5.60
C ASP A 208 -23.09 -9.82 4.31
N ALA A 209 -23.37 -10.45 3.16
CA ALA A 209 -22.93 -9.93 1.88
C ALA A 209 -23.61 -8.59 1.58
N ASP A 210 -22.82 -7.53 1.41
CA ASP A 210 -23.28 -6.18 1.10
C ASP A 210 -22.40 -5.55 -0.01
N PRO A 211 -22.77 -5.73 -1.28
CA PRO A 211 -22.04 -5.14 -2.39
C PRO A 211 -22.10 -3.61 -2.45
N GLU A 212 -23.10 -2.97 -1.82
CA GLU A 212 -23.20 -1.52 -1.71
C GLU A 212 -22.12 -1.01 -0.77
N ARG A 213 -22.07 -1.55 0.45
CA ARG A 213 -21.07 -1.22 1.47
C ARG A 213 -19.65 -1.50 0.98
N ALA A 214 -19.44 -2.60 0.25
CA ALA A 214 -18.13 -2.89 -0.31
C ALA A 214 -17.65 -1.85 -1.34
N VAL A 215 -18.55 -1.34 -2.19
CA VAL A 215 -18.19 -0.28 -3.16
C VAL A 215 -17.79 1.00 -2.44
N GLU A 216 -18.49 1.36 -1.36
CA GLU A 216 -18.14 2.52 -0.52
C GLU A 216 -16.75 2.37 0.10
N LEU A 217 -16.49 1.25 0.78
CA LEU A 217 -15.20 1.00 1.43
C LEU A 217 -14.04 0.95 0.43
N PHE A 218 -14.23 0.37 -0.76
CA PHE A 218 -13.21 0.46 -1.81
C PHE A 218 -13.03 1.90 -2.32
N ALA A 219 -14.08 2.71 -2.37
CA ALA A 219 -13.98 4.12 -2.74
C ALA A 219 -13.16 4.91 -1.71
N ASP A 220 -13.42 4.70 -0.42
CA ASP A 220 -12.68 5.35 0.67
C ASP A 220 -11.19 4.98 0.65
N ALA A 221 -10.88 3.69 0.42
CA ALA A 221 -9.51 3.22 0.28
C ALA A 221 -8.82 3.85 -0.96
N ALA A 222 -9.54 3.93 -2.08
CA ALA A 222 -9.04 4.52 -3.32
C ALA A 222 -8.77 6.02 -3.17
N ASP A 223 -9.66 6.76 -2.51
CA ASP A 223 -9.49 8.19 -2.21
C ASP A 223 -8.29 8.45 -1.28
N SER A 224 -7.95 7.47 -0.45
CA SER A 224 -6.73 7.43 0.38
C SER A 224 -5.46 7.02 -0.40
N GLY A 225 -5.55 6.84 -1.72
CA GLY A 225 -4.43 6.55 -2.61
C GLY A 225 -4.18 5.07 -2.86
N ASP A 226 -5.07 4.17 -2.42
CA ASP A 226 -4.91 2.74 -2.61
C ASP A 226 -5.14 2.32 -4.08
N ALA A 227 -4.04 1.96 -4.75
CA ALA A 227 -4.08 1.59 -6.15
C ALA A 227 -4.80 0.25 -6.42
N LEU A 228 -4.82 -0.67 -5.46
CA LEU A 228 -5.54 -1.94 -5.58
C LEU A 228 -7.03 -1.75 -5.35
N ALA A 229 -7.44 -0.80 -4.50
CA ALA A 229 -8.83 -0.38 -4.38
C ALA A 229 -9.36 0.22 -5.70
N HIS A 230 -8.55 1.03 -6.40
CA HIS A 230 -8.89 1.46 -7.77
C HIS A 230 -9.04 0.27 -8.74
N LEU A 231 -8.17 -0.76 -8.68
CA LEU A 231 -8.34 -1.95 -9.50
C LEU A 231 -9.66 -2.68 -9.19
N ALA A 232 -10.02 -2.81 -7.91
CA ALA A 232 -11.26 -3.43 -7.45
C ALA A 232 -12.48 -2.67 -7.96
N LEU A 233 -12.56 -1.34 -7.74
CA LEU A 233 -13.64 -0.49 -8.26
C LEU A 233 -13.78 -0.56 -9.78
N GLY A 234 -12.65 -0.55 -10.48
CA GLY A 234 -12.64 -0.69 -11.94
C GLY A 234 -13.34 -1.98 -12.38
N THR A 235 -13.07 -3.07 -11.67
CA THR A 235 -13.67 -4.39 -11.93
C THR A 235 -15.15 -4.42 -11.56
N LEU A 236 -15.54 -3.85 -10.42
CA LEU A 236 -16.93 -3.79 -9.96
C LEU A 236 -17.81 -3.01 -10.92
N TYR A 237 -17.37 -1.81 -11.35
CA TYR A 237 -18.11 -1.03 -12.34
C TYR A 237 -18.16 -1.70 -13.71
N GLN A 238 -17.10 -2.42 -14.11
CA GLN A 238 -17.12 -3.17 -15.37
C GLN A 238 -18.15 -4.30 -15.35
N LYS A 239 -18.35 -4.94 -14.20
CA LYS A 239 -19.31 -6.04 -14.01
C LYS A 239 -20.74 -5.56 -13.74
N GLY A 240 -20.93 -4.30 -13.35
CA GLY A 240 -22.23 -3.82 -12.88
C GLY A 240 -22.57 -4.41 -11.51
N VAL A 241 -21.59 -4.50 -10.62
CA VAL A 241 -21.90 -4.76 -9.21
C VAL A 241 -22.49 -3.46 -8.63
N ASN A 242 -23.58 -3.58 -7.88
CA ASN A 242 -24.32 -2.45 -7.33
C ASN A 242 -24.83 -1.46 -8.42
N GLY A 243 -25.50 -2.00 -9.44
CA GLY A 243 -26.14 -1.23 -10.52
C GLY A 243 -25.76 -1.69 -11.93
N SER A 244 -26.00 -0.86 -12.94
CA SER A 244 -25.68 -1.21 -14.32
C SER A 244 -24.17 -1.09 -14.61
N PRO A 245 -23.59 -1.97 -15.47
CA PRO A 245 -22.20 -1.85 -15.88
C PRO A 245 -21.84 -0.46 -16.43
N SER A 246 -20.70 0.09 -15.98
CA SER A 246 -20.18 1.39 -16.42
C SER A 246 -18.72 1.26 -16.85
N LEU A 247 -18.51 1.06 -18.16
CA LEU A 247 -17.16 0.98 -18.74
C LEU A 247 -16.40 2.30 -18.62
N ALA A 248 -17.09 3.44 -18.60
CA ALA A 248 -16.44 4.75 -18.43
C ALA A 248 -15.86 4.91 -17.01
N ARG A 249 -16.63 4.54 -15.97
CA ARG A 249 -16.13 4.53 -14.59
C ARG A 249 -15.01 3.50 -14.44
N ALA A 250 -15.20 2.29 -14.97
CA ALA A 250 -14.17 1.25 -14.94
C ALA A 250 -12.83 1.74 -15.52
N ALA A 251 -12.85 2.36 -16.70
CA ALA A 251 -11.66 2.89 -17.33
C ALA A 251 -10.99 4.01 -16.51
N LYS A 252 -11.77 4.87 -15.82
CA LYS A 252 -11.23 5.90 -14.93
C LYS A 252 -10.40 5.27 -13.82
N HIS A 253 -10.95 4.29 -13.10
CA HIS A 253 -10.23 3.65 -11.99
C HIS A 253 -9.05 2.80 -12.47
N PHE A 254 -9.19 2.01 -13.56
CA PHE A 254 -8.07 1.26 -14.11
C PHE A 254 -6.92 2.17 -14.57
N LYS A 255 -7.21 3.36 -15.08
CA LYS A 255 -6.18 4.32 -15.44
C LYS A 255 -5.37 4.77 -14.22
N VAL A 256 -6.03 5.13 -13.12
CA VAL A 256 -5.35 5.55 -11.88
C VAL A 256 -4.47 4.42 -11.33
N ALA A 257 -5.02 3.20 -11.22
CA ALA A 257 -4.27 2.03 -10.79
C ALA A 257 -3.07 1.72 -11.73
N ALA A 258 -3.24 1.88 -13.04
CA ALA A 258 -2.18 1.66 -14.02
C ALA A 258 -1.03 2.67 -13.88
N GLU A 259 -1.36 3.94 -13.64
CA GLU A 259 -0.42 5.04 -13.36
C GLU A 259 0.34 4.83 -12.04
N ALA A 260 -0.31 4.23 -11.04
CA ALA A 260 0.32 3.77 -9.81
C ALA A 260 1.14 2.48 -9.95
N GLY A 261 1.19 1.88 -11.15
CA GLY A 261 2.04 0.72 -11.45
C GLY A 261 1.36 -0.64 -11.32
N VAL A 262 0.05 -0.72 -11.06
CA VAL A 262 -0.68 -1.98 -10.97
C VAL A 262 -0.76 -2.65 -12.34
N VAL A 263 0.03 -3.72 -12.52
CA VAL A 263 0.25 -4.37 -13.82
C VAL A 263 -1.04 -4.91 -14.45
N VAL A 264 -1.94 -5.44 -13.62
CA VAL A 264 -3.25 -5.90 -14.07
C VAL A 264 -4.07 -4.74 -14.63
N ALA A 265 -4.08 -3.60 -13.95
CA ALA A 265 -4.79 -2.40 -14.40
C ALA A 265 -4.19 -1.83 -15.69
N GLN A 266 -2.86 -1.86 -15.85
CA GLN A 266 -2.18 -1.47 -17.10
C GLN A 266 -2.66 -2.30 -18.29
N ASN A 267 -2.80 -3.62 -18.12
CA ASN A 267 -3.36 -4.48 -19.17
C ASN A 267 -4.84 -4.16 -19.43
N GLN A 268 -5.65 -3.92 -18.40
CA GLN A 268 -7.08 -3.62 -18.57
C GLN A 268 -7.32 -2.29 -19.28
N ILE A 269 -6.68 -1.21 -18.85
CA ILE A 269 -6.84 0.09 -19.51
C ILE A 269 -6.34 0.04 -20.95
N ALA A 270 -5.29 -0.75 -21.23
CA ALA A 270 -4.81 -0.97 -22.60
C ALA A 270 -5.86 -1.67 -23.49
N ILE A 271 -6.53 -2.71 -23.00
CA ILE A 271 -7.63 -3.38 -23.72
C ILE A 271 -8.75 -2.38 -24.00
N MET A 272 -9.14 -1.60 -23.00
CA MET A 272 -10.22 -0.62 -23.11
C MET A 272 -9.89 0.47 -24.14
N MET A 273 -8.66 1.00 -24.12
CA MET A 273 -8.18 1.97 -25.11
C MET A 273 -8.08 1.37 -26.51
N ALA A 274 -7.68 0.10 -26.65
CA ALA A 274 -7.58 -0.56 -27.95
C ALA A 274 -8.96 -0.74 -28.61
N LYS A 275 -9.96 -1.10 -27.80
CA LYS A 275 -11.35 -1.38 -28.22
C LYS A 275 -12.26 -0.15 -28.21
N GLY A 276 -11.89 0.93 -27.53
CA GLY A 276 -12.76 2.09 -27.32
C GLY A 276 -13.87 1.84 -26.30
N LEU A 277 -13.60 1.01 -25.28
CA LEU A 277 -14.58 0.65 -24.25
C LEU A 277 -14.55 1.69 -23.13
N GLY A 278 -15.61 2.50 -23.01
CA GLY A 278 -15.70 3.53 -21.97
C GLY A 278 -14.71 4.70 -22.11
N VAL A 279 -13.80 4.63 -23.09
CA VAL A 279 -12.83 5.66 -23.44
C VAL A 279 -12.71 5.77 -24.95
N LYS A 280 -12.25 6.92 -25.44
CA LYS A 280 -11.92 7.09 -26.86
C LYS A 280 -10.84 6.07 -27.25
N ARG A 281 -11.03 5.41 -28.40
CA ARG A 281 -10.06 4.47 -28.95
C ARG A 281 -8.69 5.16 -29.14
N ASP A 282 -7.65 4.60 -28.54
CA ASP A 282 -6.26 5.05 -28.63
C ASP A 282 -5.31 3.86 -28.73
N THR A 283 -4.99 3.47 -29.96
CA THR A 283 -4.12 2.33 -30.25
C THR A 283 -2.67 2.54 -29.82
N ILE A 284 -2.16 3.78 -29.88
CA ILE A 284 -0.78 4.09 -29.46
C ILE A 284 -0.68 4.01 -27.93
N GLY A 285 -1.64 4.58 -27.22
CA GLY A 285 -1.72 4.50 -25.77
C GLY A 285 -1.92 3.07 -25.26
N ALA A 286 -2.80 2.30 -25.92
CA ALA A 286 -2.99 0.88 -25.62
C ALA A 286 -1.69 0.08 -25.75
N LEU A 287 -1.00 0.19 -26.90
CA LEU A 287 0.30 -0.47 -27.10
C LEU A 287 1.35 0.00 -26.09
N ALA A 288 1.34 1.28 -25.69
CA ALA A 288 2.28 1.80 -24.71
C ALA A 288 2.07 1.13 -23.34
N TRP A 289 0.83 1.03 -22.86
CA TRP A 289 0.52 0.33 -21.61
C TRP A 289 0.82 -1.16 -21.69
N PHE A 290 0.51 -1.83 -22.80
CA PHE A 290 0.90 -3.23 -23.00
C PHE A 290 2.43 -3.42 -22.95
N HIS A 291 3.22 -2.48 -23.50
CA HIS A 291 4.69 -2.53 -23.39
C HIS A 291 5.18 -2.39 -21.95
N VAL A 292 4.58 -1.51 -21.15
CA VAL A 292 4.92 -1.36 -19.72
C VAL A 292 4.63 -2.67 -18.98
N ALA A 293 3.40 -3.17 -19.07
CA ALA A 293 3.01 -4.40 -18.38
C ALA A 293 3.80 -5.64 -18.87
N ALA A 294 4.03 -5.76 -20.18
CA ALA A 294 4.83 -6.85 -20.74
C ALA A 294 6.28 -6.83 -20.26
N SER A 295 6.85 -5.64 -20.03
CA SER A 295 8.22 -5.54 -19.49
C SER A 295 8.35 -5.91 -18.02
N LEU A 296 7.22 -5.98 -17.31
CA LEU A 296 7.11 -6.50 -15.95
C LEU A 296 6.78 -8.01 -15.96
N GLY A 297 6.84 -8.66 -17.13
CA GLY A 297 6.67 -10.11 -17.26
C GLY A 297 5.22 -10.59 -17.36
N ALA A 298 4.23 -9.70 -17.48
CA ALA A 298 2.82 -10.09 -17.52
C ALA A 298 2.47 -10.87 -18.80
N PRO A 299 2.16 -12.18 -18.74
CA PRO A 299 1.98 -13.02 -19.93
C PRO A 299 0.83 -12.55 -20.84
N GLN A 300 -0.26 -12.08 -20.24
CA GLN A 300 -1.41 -11.61 -20.99
C GLN A 300 -1.12 -10.28 -21.70
N ALA A 301 -0.36 -9.39 -21.06
CA ALA A 301 0.06 -8.15 -21.69
C ALA A 301 1.02 -8.41 -22.87
N ILE A 302 1.92 -9.40 -22.76
CA ILE A 302 2.79 -9.84 -23.86
C ILE A 302 1.94 -10.30 -25.05
N LYS A 303 0.99 -11.21 -24.83
CA LYS A 303 0.09 -11.72 -25.88
C LYS A 303 -0.72 -10.59 -26.52
N ASN A 304 -1.33 -9.72 -25.71
CA ASN A 304 -2.14 -8.61 -26.18
C ASN A 304 -1.31 -7.55 -26.93
N ARG A 305 -0.08 -7.27 -26.46
CA ARG A 305 0.90 -6.42 -27.15
C ARG A 305 1.19 -6.95 -28.54
N ASP A 306 1.54 -8.22 -28.65
CA ASP A 306 2.01 -8.83 -29.89
C ASP A 306 0.87 -8.93 -30.92
N ALA A 307 -0.33 -9.31 -30.46
CA ALA A 307 -1.54 -9.30 -31.28
C ALA A 307 -1.87 -7.90 -31.82
N LEU A 308 -1.83 -6.86 -30.97
CA LEU A 308 -2.12 -5.49 -31.40
C LEU A 308 -0.99 -4.93 -32.28
N ALA A 309 0.26 -5.25 -31.99
CA ALA A 309 1.42 -4.81 -32.76
C ALA A 309 1.40 -5.37 -34.20
N ALA A 310 0.96 -6.61 -34.37
CA ALA A 310 0.80 -7.23 -35.69
C ALA A 310 -0.25 -6.53 -36.58
N SER A 311 -1.13 -5.71 -35.99
CA SER A 311 -2.19 -5.00 -36.70
C SER A 311 -1.85 -3.55 -37.08
N VAL A 312 -0.68 -3.05 -36.67
CA VAL A 312 -0.28 -1.64 -36.87
C VAL A 312 1.02 -1.53 -37.67
N THR A 313 1.28 -0.34 -38.20
CA THR A 313 2.56 -0.06 -38.87
C THR A 313 3.70 0.05 -37.87
N ALA A 314 4.94 -0.20 -38.32
CA ALA A 314 6.14 0.00 -37.51
C ALA A 314 6.23 1.40 -36.90
N LYS A 315 5.85 2.45 -37.66
CA LYS A 315 5.80 3.84 -37.17
C LYS A 315 4.88 4.02 -35.97
N VAL A 316 3.71 3.38 -35.98
CA VAL A 316 2.75 3.41 -34.86
C VAL A 316 3.32 2.64 -33.67
N HIS A 317 3.90 1.46 -33.91
CA HIS A 317 4.50 0.64 -32.85
C HIS A 317 5.67 1.35 -32.16
N ASP A 318 6.55 2.00 -32.92
CA ASP A 318 7.68 2.75 -32.36
C ASP A 318 7.25 3.99 -31.59
N LYS A 319 6.17 4.67 -32.03
CA LYS A 319 5.57 5.76 -31.26
C LYS A 319 5.02 5.25 -29.92
N ALA A 320 4.41 4.07 -29.90
CA ALA A 320 3.95 3.43 -28.67
C ALA A 320 5.11 3.06 -27.74
N LYS A 321 6.21 2.49 -28.26
CA LYS A 321 7.43 2.21 -27.47
C LYS A 321 8.01 3.47 -26.85
N ARG A 322 8.03 4.60 -27.57
CA ARG A 322 8.46 5.89 -27.03
C ARG A 322 7.54 6.36 -25.89
N ARG A 323 6.22 6.27 -26.07
CA ARG A 323 5.24 6.63 -25.03
C ARG A 323 5.36 5.74 -23.79
N ALA A 324 5.62 4.45 -23.96
CA ALA A 324 5.81 3.51 -22.84
C ALA A 324 6.98 3.91 -21.92
N ARG A 325 8.05 4.51 -22.47
CA ARG A 325 9.19 5.00 -21.67
C ARG A 325 8.82 6.15 -20.74
N ALA A 326 7.83 6.96 -21.11
CA ALA A 326 7.33 8.05 -20.27
C ALA A 326 6.45 7.54 -19.10
N PHE A 327 5.89 6.34 -19.21
CA PHE A 327 5.10 5.71 -18.15
C PHE A 327 5.93 4.92 -17.15
N ARG A 328 7.18 4.56 -17.50
CA ARG A 328 8.06 3.90 -16.54
C ARG A 328 8.56 4.94 -15.54
N PRO A 329 8.40 4.72 -14.22
CA PRO A 329 9.05 5.56 -13.23
C PRO A 329 10.56 5.55 -13.52
N HIS A 330 11.14 6.74 -13.70
CA HIS A 330 12.58 6.85 -13.86
C HIS A 330 13.22 6.49 -12.51
N PRO A 331 14.30 5.68 -12.47
CA PRO A 331 15.10 5.60 -11.26
C PRO A 331 15.55 7.01 -10.88
N PRO A 332 15.57 7.40 -9.60
CA PRO A 332 16.03 8.72 -9.19
C PRO A 332 17.43 8.91 -9.79
N THR A 333 17.57 9.90 -10.68
CA THR A 333 18.85 10.25 -11.26
C THR A 333 19.75 10.66 -10.10
N LYS A 334 20.82 9.91 -9.84
CA LYS A 334 21.92 10.41 -9.01
C LYS A 334 22.30 11.77 -9.56
N LYS A 335 22.08 12.84 -8.79
CA LYS A 335 22.63 14.16 -9.16
C LYS A 335 24.13 13.95 -9.41
N PRO A 336 24.70 14.41 -10.53
CA PRO A 336 26.12 14.27 -10.76
C PRO A 336 26.86 14.96 -9.62
N GLU A 337 27.71 14.20 -8.92
CA GLU A 337 28.68 14.74 -7.98
C GLU A 337 29.48 15.82 -8.71
N LYS A 338 29.33 17.07 -8.24
CA LYS A 338 30.24 18.13 -8.67
C LYS A 338 31.63 17.72 -8.17
N LYS A 339 32.50 17.32 -9.09
CA LYS A 339 33.92 17.11 -8.78
C LYS A 339 34.46 18.37 -8.07
N PRO A 340 35.16 18.22 -6.94
CA PRO A 340 35.82 19.35 -6.31
C PRO A 340 36.82 19.93 -7.31
N LYS A 341 36.78 21.25 -7.50
CA LYS A 341 37.81 21.96 -8.25
C LYS A 341 39.10 21.86 -7.44
N THR A 342 40.10 21.19 -8.00
CA THR A 342 41.51 21.31 -7.64
C THR A 342 42.02 22.70 -7.94
#